data_AF-A0A917XE60-F1
#
_entry.id   AF-A0A917XE60-F1
#
_cell.length_a   1.000
_cell.length_b   1.000
_cell.length_c   1.000
_cell.angle_alpha   90.00
_cell.angle_beta   90.00
_cell.angle_gamma   90.00
#
_symmetry.space_group_name_H-M   'P 1'
#
loop_
_entity.id
_entity.type
_entity.pdbx_description
1 polymer ?
#
loop_
_entity_poly.entity_id
_entity_poly.type
_entity_poly.pdbx_seq_one_letter_code
_entity_poly.pdbx_strand_id
1 'polypeptide(L)'
;MKVLGPVQLEVDGVPVRLTPLTVRLLVRLVAAEGEAVPVRQLRRDVWGLADEPRHLDQRNRNEVQKRVLELRRALAPGQDSVGTQVLRTEQQVTVQGPETAYRLVLRPEELDSARFTAIASGALLAPPATAAHRLAEALSLVRGRPLAEVNGEGFAVPFVRRLTTLQDSARRELVRVQTDLGRPELALPVAELIVHEHPDDAEAARVLEALRAELRARHGAELLRHRVPLPGQRADVVLVRGDLFEQADCNLVIGFSDTFDTETAEDLVISRESLQSQLVDRLFAGRRRVLDDRLRAGLRAVKAAGTESVRAKPLGRRVRYPVGTTVVVPVDGRRVFATAYSRLGNDLVARSNHADLRLSLDNLWASVAVYGLFKPVAVPLIGSGLARVTDLDRGQLAALIVDSFIDACRRHPALTPELRIVILPQELARTDLTPVEKRFEDLVLGLPAAD
;
A
#
# COMPACT_ATOMS: atom_id res chain seq x y z
N MET A 1 9.86 -26.61 -19.14
CA MET A 1 11.31 -26.31 -19.04
C MET A 1 11.51 -24.98 -18.35
N LYS A 2 12.44 -24.92 -17.40
CA LYS A 2 12.67 -23.71 -16.60
C LYS A 2 14.14 -23.27 -16.71
N VAL A 3 14.38 -22.06 -17.21
CA VAL A 3 15.70 -21.50 -17.53
C VAL A 3 15.94 -20.10 -16.97
N LEU A 4 14.95 -19.49 -16.31
CA LEU A 4 15.09 -18.22 -15.58
C LEU A 4 15.73 -18.44 -14.19
N GLY A 5 16.87 -19.11 -14.17
CA GLY A 5 17.55 -19.63 -12.98
C GLY A 5 18.35 -20.88 -13.34
N PRO A 6 18.68 -21.74 -12.36
CA PRO A 6 19.17 -23.08 -12.63
C PRO A 6 18.21 -23.84 -13.55
N VAL A 7 18.78 -24.45 -14.59
CA VAL A 7 18.06 -25.17 -15.64
C VAL A 7 17.41 -26.40 -15.05
N GLN A 8 16.09 -26.46 -15.19
CA GLN A 8 15.29 -27.60 -14.77
C GLN A 8 14.44 -28.08 -15.94
N LEU A 9 14.52 -29.38 -16.19
CA LEU A 9 13.60 -30.09 -17.07
C LEU A 9 12.54 -30.77 -16.20
N GLU A 10 11.28 -30.56 -16.54
CA GLU A 10 10.14 -31.22 -15.90
C GLU A 10 9.26 -31.82 -16.99
N VAL A 11 8.76 -33.03 -16.75
CA VAL A 11 7.78 -33.72 -17.60
C VAL A 11 6.62 -34.12 -16.69
N ASP A 12 5.40 -33.73 -17.06
CA ASP A 12 4.19 -33.93 -16.25
C ASP A 12 4.33 -33.44 -14.79
N GLY A 13 5.07 -32.35 -14.61
CA GLY A 13 5.37 -31.75 -13.29
C GLY A 13 6.48 -32.45 -12.50
N VAL A 14 7.07 -33.53 -13.01
CA VAL A 14 8.14 -34.29 -12.33
C VAL A 14 9.51 -33.83 -12.84
N PRO A 15 10.45 -33.42 -11.96
CA PRO A 15 11.80 -33.08 -12.35
C PRO A 15 12.58 -34.25 -12.96
N VAL A 16 13.19 -34.03 -14.11
CA VAL A 16 14.01 -35.02 -14.82
C VAL A 16 15.49 -34.66 -14.67
N ARG A 17 16.29 -35.61 -14.16
CA ARG A 17 17.75 -35.43 -14.04
C ARG A 17 18.43 -35.65 -15.39
N LEU A 18 19.29 -34.71 -15.76
CA LEU A 18 20.12 -34.77 -16.96
C LEU A 18 21.59 -34.86 -16.56
N THR A 19 22.42 -35.53 -17.36
CA THR A 19 23.87 -35.47 -17.15
C THR A 19 24.42 -34.08 -17.47
N PRO A 20 25.57 -33.66 -16.92
CA PRO A 20 26.09 -32.30 -17.11
C PRO A 20 26.24 -31.87 -18.59
N LEU A 21 26.73 -32.76 -19.44
CA LEU A 21 26.85 -32.50 -20.88
C LEU A 21 25.48 -32.41 -21.57
N THR A 22 24.48 -33.18 -21.12
CA THR A 22 23.11 -33.10 -21.64
C THR A 22 22.42 -31.81 -21.21
N VAL A 23 22.68 -31.32 -19.99
CA VAL A 23 22.24 -29.98 -19.56
C VAL A 23 22.85 -28.91 -20.46
N ARG A 24 24.17 -28.97 -20.70
CA ARG A 24 24.85 -27.99 -21.56
C ARG A 24 24.36 -28.03 -23.02
N LEU A 25 24.07 -29.23 -23.56
CA LEU A 25 23.39 -29.39 -24.86
C LEU A 25 22.02 -28.73 -24.86
N LEU A 26 21.21 -28.99 -23.84
CA LEU A 26 19.87 -28.42 -23.73
C LEU A 26 19.96 -26.88 -23.66
N VAL A 27 20.84 -26.36 -22.84
CA VAL A 27 21.07 -24.92 -22.70
C VAL A 27 21.50 -24.28 -24.01
N ARG A 28 22.40 -24.92 -24.76
CA ARG A 28 22.80 -24.43 -26.09
C ARG A 28 21.62 -24.37 -27.06
N LEU A 29 20.73 -25.37 -27.03
CA LEU A 29 19.53 -25.40 -27.87
C LEU A 29 18.49 -24.35 -27.44
N VAL A 30 18.32 -24.11 -26.14
CA VAL A 30 17.47 -23.03 -25.62
C VAL A 30 18.01 -21.67 -26.06
N ALA A 31 19.32 -21.45 -25.95
CA ALA A 31 19.98 -20.22 -26.39
C ALA A 31 19.96 -20.03 -27.92
N ALA A 32 19.61 -21.08 -28.69
CA ALA A 32 19.37 -20.97 -30.13
C ALA A 32 17.98 -20.42 -30.46
N GLU A 33 17.10 -20.27 -29.48
CA GLU A 33 15.79 -19.62 -29.63
C GLU A 33 14.89 -20.26 -30.69
N GLY A 34 14.97 -21.58 -30.83
CA GLY A 34 14.22 -22.31 -31.83
C GLY A 34 14.87 -22.30 -33.22
N GLU A 35 16.08 -21.79 -33.39
CA GLU A 35 16.90 -22.05 -34.59
C GLU A 35 17.55 -23.44 -34.53
N ALA A 36 17.77 -24.05 -35.70
CA ALA A 36 18.51 -25.31 -35.79
C ALA A 36 20.01 -25.08 -35.55
N VAL A 37 20.64 -25.95 -34.76
CA VAL A 37 22.07 -25.86 -34.47
C VAL A 37 22.81 -27.06 -35.12
N PRO A 38 23.77 -26.81 -36.03
CA PRO A 38 24.55 -27.86 -36.66
C PRO A 38 25.34 -28.71 -35.66
N VAL A 39 25.54 -29.99 -35.97
CA VAL A 39 26.27 -30.92 -35.10
C VAL A 39 27.68 -30.43 -34.76
N ARG A 40 28.39 -29.84 -35.72
CA ARG A 40 29.73 -29.29 -35.48
C ARG A 40 29.72 -28.16 -34.45
N GLN A 41 28.74 -27.26 -34.55
CA GLN A 41 28.58 -26.17 -33.60
C GLN A 41 28.16 -26.70 -32.21
N LEU A 42 27.24 -27.67 -32.15
CA LEU A 42 26.88 -28.32 -30.88
C LEU A 42 28.08 -28.99 -30.22
N ARG A 43 28.92 -29.68 -31.01
CA ARG A 43 30.14 -30.32 -30.52
C ARG A 43 31.08 -29.29 -29.89
N ARG A 44 31.36 -28.20 -30.61
CA ARG A 44 32.23 -27.10 -30.15
C ARG A 44 31.70 -26.48 -28.87
N ASP A 45 30.44 -26.07 -28.86
CA ASP A 45 29.86 -25.25 -27.78
C ASP A 45 29.59 -26.09 -26.50
N VAL A 46 29.29 -27.39 -26.63
CA VAL A 46 28.98 -28.29 -25.49
C VAL A 46 30.23 -28.92 -24.88
N TRP A 47 31.28 -29.21 -25.67
CA TRP A 47 32.51 -29.83 -25.16
C TRP A 47 33.71 -28.89 -25.08
N GLY A 48 33.61 -27.65 -25.60
CA GLY A 48 34.68 -26.65 -25.52
C GLY A 48 35.90 -26.97 -26.39
N LEU A 49 35.74 -27.77 -27.45
CA LEU A 49 36.84 -28.19 -28.32
C LEU A 49 36.90 -27.32 -29.58
N ALA A 50 38.12 -26.93 -29.98
CA ALA A 50 38.36 -26.29 -31.28
C ALA A 50 37.98 -27.21 -32.44
N ASP A 51 37.84 -26.66 -33.65
CA ASP A 51 37.53 -27.46 -34.85
C ASP A 51 38.61 -28.53 -35.03
N GLU A 52 38.22 -29.79 -34.81
CA GLU A 52 39.10 -30.95 -34.95
C GLU A 52 39.26 -31.35 -36.42
N PRO A 53 40.34 -32.09 -36.77
CA PRO A 53 40.54 -32.61 -38.12
C PRO A 53 39.35 -33.45 -38.62
N ARG A 54 39.01 -33.33 -39.91
CA ARG A 54 37.85 -33.99 -40.56
C ARG A 54 37.74 -35.50 -40.35
N HIS A 55 38.83 -36.21 -40.07
CA HIS A 55 38.81 -37.65 -39.82
C HIS A 55 38.12 -38.02 -38.49
N LEU A 56 37.94 -37.08 -37.56
CA LEU A 56 37.21 -37.26 -36.30
C LEU A 56 35.71 -36.93 -36.41
N ASP A 57 35.24 -36.47 -37.58
CA ASP A 57 33.84 -36.04 -37.80
C ASP A 57 32.81 -37.13 -37.46
N GLN A 58 33.14 -38.40 -37.69
CA GLN A 58 32.23 -39.50 -37.35
C GLN A 58 32.12 -39.69 -35.83
N ARG A 59 33.23 -39.63 -35.10
CA ARG A 59 33.24 -39.74 -33.64
C ARG A 59 32.53 -38.55 -33.00
N ASN A 60 32.81 -37.35 -33.49
CA ASN A 60 32.18 -36.12 -33.03
C ASN A 60 30.66 -36.14 -33.25
N ARG A 61 30.20 -36.64 -34.41
CA ARG A 61 28.76 -36.87 -34.66
C ARG A 61 28.16 -37.89 -33.68
N ASN A 62 28.83 -39.02 -33.44
CA ASN A 62 28.34 -40.05 -32.53
C ASN A 62 28.19 -39.54 -31.08
N GLU A 63 29.11 -38.70 -30.60
CA GLU A 63 29.03 -38.12 -29.24
C GLU A 63 27.84 -37.16 -29.09
N VAL A 64 27.60 -36.30 -30.08
CA VAL A 64 26.41 -35.42 -30.10
C VAL A 64 25.13 -36.24 -30.18
N GLN A 65 25.06 -37.22 -31.07
CA GLN A 65 23.90 -38.11 -31.23
C GLN A 65 23.56 -38.86 -29.93
N LYS A 66 24.56 -39.30 -29.16
CA LYS A 66 24.34 -39.96 -27.86
C LYS A 66 23.66 -39.03 -26.86
N ARG A 67 24.08 -37.76 -26.78
CA ARG A 67 23.46 -36.75 -25.90
C ARG A 67 22.07 -36.32 -26.39
N VAL A 68 21.87 -36.22 -27.70
CA VAL A 68 20.55 -35.98 -28.30
C VAL A 68 19.58 -37.11 -27.97
N LEU A 69 20.01 -38.38 -28.08
CA LEU A 69 19.18 -39.53 -27.73
C LEU A 69 18.80 -39.53 -26.24
N GLU A 70 19.75 -39.21 -25.36
CA GLU A 70 19.51 -39.06 -23.93
C GLU A 70 18.50 -37.92 -23.65
N LEU A 71 18.66 -36.77 -24.30
CA LEU A 71 17.74 -35.64 -24.15
C LEU A 71 16.34 -35.97 -24.67
N ARG A 72 16.20 -36.66 -25.81
CA ARG A 72 14.90 -37.10 -26.35
C ARG A 72 14.15 -38.00 -25.36
N ARG A 73 14.84 -38.97 -24.78
CA ARG A 73 14.26 -39.87 -23.77
C ARG A 73 13.86 -39.13 -22.50
N ALA A 74 14.63 -38.12 -22.11
CA ALA A 74 14.34 -37.29 -20.96
C ALA A 74 13.15 -36.33 -21.19
N LEU A 75 12.99 -35.81 -22.42
CA LEU A 75 11.89 -34.92 -22.82
C LEU A 75 10.54 -35.65 -22.88
N ALA A 76 10.55 -36.95 -23.18
CA ALA A 76 9.35 -37.77 -23.28
C ALA A 76 9.61 -39.22 -22.82
N PRO A 77 9.66 -39.48 -21.50
CA PRO A 77 9.92 -40.81 -20.96
C PRO A 77 8.89 -41.83 -21.46
N GLY A 78 9.34 -42.87 -22.15
CA GLY A 78 8.46 -43.92 -22.70
C GLY A 78 7.70 -43.53 -23.98
N GLN A 79 7.98 -42.36 -24.57
CA GLN A 79 7.32 -41.86 -25.79
C GLN A 79 8.33 -41.31 -26.80
N ASP A 80 9.11 -42.20 -27.42
CA ASP A 80 10.22 -41.85 -28.31
C ASP A 80 9.83 -40.96 -29.51
N SER A 81 8.60 -41.11 -30.03
CA SER A 81 8.07 -40.28 -31.11
C SER A 81 7.88 -38.83 -30.68
N VAL A 82 7.39 -38.59 -29.46
CA VAL A 82 7.17 -37.26 -28.89
C VAL A 82 8.51 -36.56 -28.63
N GLY A 83 9.48 -37.27 -28.07
CA GLY A 83 10.83 -36.73 -27.87
C GLY A 83 11.49 -36.28 -29.19
N THR A 84 11.21 -36.97 -30.30
CA THR A 84 11.69 -36.60 -31.64
C THR A 84 10.95 -35.39 -32.23
N GLN A 85 9.68 -35.18 -31.89
CA GLN A 85 8.91 -33.99 -32.29
C GLN A 85 9.39 -32.73 -31.57
N VAL A 86 9.76 -32.85 -30.29
CA VAL A 86 10.29 -31.75 -29.46
C VAL A 86 11.74 -31.43 -29.82
N LEU A 87 12.60 -32.44 -30.06
CA LEU A 87 13.97 -32.25 -30.51
C LEU A 87 14.13 -32.80 -31.93
N ARG A 88 13.88 -31.95 -32.93
CA ARG A 88 13.86 -32.33 -34.34
C ARG A 88 15.26 -32.45 -34.92
N THR A 89 15.42 -33.41 -35.83
CA THR A 89 16.60 -33.50 -36.71
C THR A 89 16.27 -32.80 -38.03
N GLU A 90 17.13 -31.90 -38.47
CA GLU A 90 16.99 -31.16 -39.74
C GLU A 90 18.30 -31.25 -40.55
N GLN A 91 18.23 -30.98 -41.85
CA GLN A 91 19.41 -30.79 -42.71
C GLN A 91 19.59 -29.29 -42.95
N GLN A 92 20.73 -28.76 -42.56
CA GLN A 92 21.07 -27.36 -42.71
C GLN A 92 22.22 -27.21 -43.69
N VAL A 93 22.05 -26.34 -44.69
CA VAL A 93 23.11 -26.06 -45.66
C VAL A 93 24.10 -25.10 -45.01
N THR A 94 25.34 -25.54 -44.81
CA THR A 94 26.44 -24.69 -44.34
C THR A 94 27.41 -24.39 -45.49
N VAL A 95 28.37 -23.49 -45.24
CA VAL A 95 29.47 -23.21 -46.18
C VAL A 95 30.26 -24.48 -46.53
N GLN A 96 30.25 -25.49 -45.66
CA GLN A 96 30.96 -26.76 -45.85
C GLN A 96 30.09 -27.88 -46.43
N GLY A 97 28.83 -27.59 -46.81
CA GLY A 97 27.87 -28.56 -47.34
C GLY A 97 26.68 -28.80 -46.41
N PRO A 98 25.77 -29.73 -46.78
CA PRO A 98 24.66 -30.12 -45.91
C PRO A 98 25.19 -30.78 -44.64
N GLU A 99 24.79 -30.25 -43.48
CA GLU A 99 25.09 -30.78 -42.17
C GLU A 99 23.80 -31.14 -41.43
N THR A 100 23.87 -32.20 -40.63
CA THR A 100 22.79 -32.53 -39.69
C THR A 100 22.75 -31.46 -38.60
N ALA A 101 21.56 -30.94 -38.32
CA ALA A 101 21.29 -29.96 -37.27
C ALA A 101 20.17 -30.43 -36.36
N TYR A 102 20.14 -29.90 -35.14
CA TYR A 102 19.08 -30.18 -34.17
C TYR A 102 18.38 -28.90 -33.74
N ARG A 103 17.05 -28.96 -33.71
CA ARG A 103 16.18 -27.84 -33.33
C ARG A 103 15.32 -28.24 -32.16
N LEU A 104 15.33 -27.43 -31.11
CA LEU A 104 14.40 -27.57 -29.99
C LEU A 104 13.11 -26.80 -30.32
N VAL A 105 11.99 -27.52 -30.37
CA VAL A 105 10.67 -27.01 -30.69
C VAL A 105 9.81 -27.12 -29.43
N LEU A 106 9.51 -25.97 -28.83
CA LEU A 106 8.66 -25.84 -27.65
C LEU A 106 7.53 -24.88 -27.93
N ARG A 107 6.35 -25.14 -27.36
CA ARG A 107 5.28 -24.14 -27.29
C ARG A 107 5.67 -23.04 -26.31
N PRO A 108 5.21 -21.78 -26.48
CA PRO A 108 5.57 -20.68 -25.60
C PRO A 108 5.32 -20.97 -24.11
N GLU A 109 4.27 -21.73 -23.78
CA GLU A 109 3.92 -22.16 -22.43
C GLU A 109 4.86 -23.22 -21.81
N GLU A 110 5.65 -23.90 -22.63
CA GLU A 110 6.56 -24.96 -22.18
C GLU A 110 7.92 -24.43 -21.73
N LEU A 111 8.22 -23.15 -21.98
CA LEU A 111 9.47 -22.49 -21.60
C LEU A 111 9.17 -21.25 -20.74
N ASP A 112 9.66 -21.24 -19.50
CA ASP A 112 9.43 -20.13 -18.57
C ASP A 112 9.93 -18.77 -19.10
N SER A 113 11.04 -18.73 -19.85
CA SER A 113 11.54 -17.49 -20.46
C SER A 113 10.65 -16.97 -21.58
N ALA A 114 10.02 -17.85 -22.36
CA ALA A 114 9.04 -17.46 -23.37
C ALA A 114 7.73 -16.97 -22.71
N ARG A 115 7.26 -17.66 -21.66
CA ARG A 115 6.12 -17.21 -20.84
C ARG A 115 6.38 -15.85 -20.22
N PHE A 116 7.53 -15.67 -19.57
CA PHE A 116 7.95 -14.42 -18.97
C PHE A 116 7.92 -13.28 -20.00
N THR A 117 8.50 -13.52 -21.18
CA THR A 117 8.54 -12.52 -22.25
C THR A 117 7.14 -12.15 -22.73
N ALA A 118 6.25 -13.13 -22.91
CA ALA A 118 4.87 -12.90 -23.31
C ALA A 118 4.08 -12.11 -22.26
N ILE A 119 4.18 -12.48 -20.98
CA ILE A 119 3.48 -11.80 -19.88
C ILE A 119 3.99 -10.37 -19.71
N ALA A 120 5.32 -10.17 -19.69
CA ALA A 120 5.94 -8.86 -19.56
C ALA A 120 5.58 -7.93 -20.73
N SER A 121 5.63 -8.44 -21.96
CA SER A 121 5.23 -7.67 -23.15
C SER A 121 3.74 -7.33 -23.11
N GLY A 122 2.90 -8.27 -22.68
CA GLY A 122 1.47 -8.07 -22.51
C GLY A 122 1.12 -7.08 -21.39
N ALA A 123 2.04 -6.78 -20.47
CA ALA A 123 1.83 -5.76 -19.44
C ALA A 123 1.99 -4.34 -19.98
N LEU A 124 2.79 -4.12 -21.04
CA LEU A 124 3.06 -2.79 -21.61
C LEU A 124 1.80 -2.06 -22.12
N LEU A 125 0.82 -2.83 -22.60
CA LEU A 125 -0.45 -2.30 -23.13
C LEU A 125 -1.62 -2.49 -22.15
N ALA A 126 -1.35 -2.98 -20.94
CA ALA A 126 -2.38 -3.26 -19.96
C ALA A 126 -2.68 -2.02 -19.09
N PRO A 127 -3.90 -1.86 -18.58
CA PRO A 127 -4.20 -0.85 -17.55
C PRO A 127 -3.32 -1.06 -16.30
N PRO A 128 -2.99 -0.01 -15.54
CA PRO A 128 -1.99 -0.06 -14.45
C PRO A 128 -2.16 -1.23 -13.47
N ALA A 129 -3.38 -1.46 -12.97
CA ALA A 129 -3.62 -2.57 -12.03
C ALA A 129 -3.37 -3.96 -12.65
N THR A 130 -3.74 -4.14 -13.92
CA THR A 130 -3.50 -5.39 -14.67
C THR A 130 -2.02 -5.53 -15.03
N ALA A 131 -1.34 -4.43 -15.38
CA ALA A 131 0.09 -4.41 -15.64
C ALA A 131 0.88 -4.83 -14.38
N ALA A 132 0.56 -4.26 -13.21
CA ALA A 132 1.19 -4.63 -11.94
C ALA A 132 1.04 -6.13 -11.64
N HIS A 133 -0.17 -6.69 -11.80
CA HIS A 133 -0.42 -8.11 -11.58
C HIS A 133 0.40 -8.99 -12.55
N ARG A 134 0.38 -8.68 -13.85
CA ARG A 134 1.14 -9.41 -14.87
C ARG A 134 2.65 -9.34 -14.65
N LEU A 135 3.18 -8.18 -14.29
CA LEU A 135 4.61 -8.00 -14.03
C LEU A 135 5.04 -8.79 -12.79
N ALA A 136 4.23 -8.78 -11.72
CA ALA A 136 4.48 -9.60 -10.53
C ALA A 136 4.42 -11.10 -10.86
N GLU A 137 3.44 -11.54 -11.66
CA GLU A 137 3.34 -12.92 -12.16
C GLU A 137 4.58 -13.31 -12.96
N ALA A 138 4.99 -12.48 -13.92
CA ALA A 138 6.18 -12.70 -14.73
C ALA A 138 7.42 -12.84 -13.84
N LEU A 139 7.66 -11.87 -12.95
CA LEU A 139 8.83 -11.88 -12.07
C LEU A 139 8.86 -13.06 -11.10
N SER A 140 7.69 -13.64 -10.74
CA SER A 140 7.63 -14.87 -9.93
C SER A 140 8.23 -16.10 -10.62
N LEU A 141 8.38 -16.08 -11.96
CA LEU A 141 9.04 -17.14 -12.72
C LEU A 141 10.56 -17.09 -12.59
N VAL A 142 11.12 -15.96 -12.14
CA VAL A 142 12.56 -15.75 -12.00
C VAL A 142 13.05 -16.36 -10.69
N ARG A 143 13.96 -17.33 -10.79
CA ARG A 143 14.54 -18.10 -9.68
C ARG A 143 16.03 -17.82 -9.46
N GLY A 144 16.59 -16.90 -10.23
CA GLY A 144 17.99 -16.51 -10.20
C GLY A 144 18.48 -16.13 -11.60
N ARG A 145 19.81 -16.14 -11.76
CA ARG A 145 20.45 -15.83 -13.04
C ARG A 145 19.99 -16.80 -14.15
N PRO A 146 19.50 -16.30 -15.30
CA PRO A 146 19.16 -17.15 -16.44
C PRO A 146 20.32 -18.02 -16.88
N LEU A 147 20.04 -19.29 -17.17
CA LEU A 147 21.03 -20.29 -17.63
C LEU A 147 22.27 -20.36 -16.72
N ALA A 148 22.06 -20.54 -15.42
CA ALA A 148 23.12 -20.50 -14.40
C ALA A 148 24.30 -21.46 -14.68
N GLU A 149 24.05 -22.55 -15.42
CA GLU A 149 25.01 -23.62 -15.74
C GLU A 149 26.07 -23.24 -16.79
N VAL A 150 25.88 -22.16 -17.54
CA VAL A 150 26.77 -21.76 -18.66
C VAL A 150 27.33 -20.35 -18.49
N ASN A 151 27.81 -20.06 -17.28
CA ASN A 151 28.35 -18.74 -16.95
C ASN A 151 29.55 -18.37 -17.85
N GLY A 152 29.39 -17.32 -18.67
CA GLY A 152 30.46 -16.77 -19.50
C GLY A 152 30.68 -17.49 -20.83
N GLU A 153 29.86 -18.50 -21.15
CA GLU A 153 29.93 -19.21 -22.43
C GLU A 153 29.46 -18.31 -23.58
N GLY A 154 30.32 -18.10 -24.59
CA GLY A 154 30.10 -17.10 -25.64
C GLY A 154 28.76 -17.27 -26.40
N PHE A 155 28.28 -18.50 -26.56
CA PHE A 155 26.99 -18.76 -27.22
C PHE A 155 25.77 -18.33 -26.37
N ALA A 156 25.90 -18.27 -25.04
CA ALA A 156 24.81 -17.94 -24.13
C ALA A 156 24.74 -16.44 -23.81
N VAL A 157 25.86 -15.72 -23.98
CA VAL A 157 25.98 -14.29 -23.63
C VAL A 157 24.84 -13.43 -24.22
N PRO A 158 24.50 -13.49 -25.53
CA PRO A 158 23.45 -12.63 -26.09
C PRO A 158 22.07 -12.92 -25.48
N PHE A 159 21.74 -14.21 -25.32
CA PHE A 159 20.46 -14.66 -24.79
C PHE A 159 20.31 -14.29 -23.30
N VAL A 160 21.33 -14.56 -22.49
CA VAL A 160 21.33 -14.20 -21.06
C VAL A 160 21.24 -12.69 -20.90
N ARG A 161 22.01 -11.90 -21.67
CA ARG A 161 21.95 -10.43 -21.63
C ARG A 161 20.54 -9.93 -21.90
N ARG A 162 19.88 -10.43 -22.95
CA ARG A 162 18.51 -10.01 -23.29
C ARG A 162 17.51 -10.36 -22.18
N LEU A 163 17.59 -11.57 -21.61
CA LEU A 163 16.71 -11.96 -20.51
C LEU A 163 16.94 -11.11 -19.26
N THR A 164 18.20 -10.85 -18.88
CA THR A 164 18.52 -9.97 -17.75
C THR A 164 18.00 -8.55 -17.99
N THR A 165 18.21 -7.99 -19.19
CA THR A 165 17.65 -6.65 -19.54
C THR A 165 16.13 -6.62 -19.45
N LEU A 166 15.44 -7.69 -19.86
CA LEU A 166 13.98 -7.75 -19.77
C LEU A 166 13.51 -7.90 -18.30
N GLN A 167 14.23 -8.66 -17.48
CA GLN A 167 13.96 -8.76 -16.04
C GLN A 167 14.13 -7.42 -15.33
N ASP A 168 15.22 -6.71 -15.60
CA ASP A 168 15.47 -5.37 -15.05
C ASP A 168 14.39 -4.38 -15.48
N SER A 169 13.99 -4.42 -16.76
CA SER A 169 12.92 -3.58 -17.30
C SER A 169 11.58 -3.88 -16.62
N ALA A 170 11.23 -5.15 -16.45
CA ALA A 170 10.00 -5.56 -15.79
C ALA A 170 9.95 -5.15 -14.30
N ARG A 171 11.07 -5.22 -13.57
CA ARG A 171 11.16 -4.75 -12.19
C ARG A 171 10.99 -3.24 -12.08
N ARG A 172 11.66 -2.46 -12.94
CA ARG A 172 11.52 -0.99 -12.97
C ARG A 172 10.10 -0.58 -13.31
N GLU A 173 9.48 -1.26 -14.28
CA GLU A 173 8.09 -1.02 -14.64
C GLU A 173 7.14 -1.37 -13.50
N LEU A 174 7.36 -2.48 -12.78
CA LEU A 174 6.55 -2.84 -11.62
C LEU A 174 6.66 -1.78 -10.51
N VAL A 175 7.86 -1.29 -10.23
CA VAL A 175 8.07 -0.18 -9.29
C VAL A 175 7.26 1.04 -9.72
N ARG A 176 7.41 1.48 -10.98
CA ARG A 176 6.69 2.65 -11.50
C ARG A 176 5.18 2.51 -11.36
N VAL A 177 4.62 1.40 -11.86
CA VAL A 177 3.17 1.16 -11.86
C VAL A 177 2.61 1.07 -10.44
N GLN A 178 3.33 0.46 -9.49
CA GLN A 178 2.87 0.40 -8.09
C GLN A 178 2.88 1.79 -7.43
N THR A 179 3.90 2.61 -7.71
CA THR A 179 3.94 4.00 -7.26
C THR A 179 2.79 4.81 -7.85
N ASP A 180 2.52 4.70 -9.15
CA ASP A 180 1.42 5.40 -9.83
C ASP A 180 0.04 4.98 -9.29
N LEU A 181 -0.10 3.73 -8.84
CA LEU A 181 -1.29 3.21 -8.15
C LEU A 181 -1.40 3.66 -6.68
N GLY A 182 -0.46 4.46 -6.18
CA GLY A 182 -0.42 4.94 -4.81
C GLY A 182 -0.01 3.89 -3.77
N ARG A 183 0.66 2.80 -4.19
CA ARG A 183 1.07 1.65 -3.37
C ARG A 183 2.61 1.53 -3.22
N PRO A 184 3.30 2.56 -2.69
CA PRO A 184 4.75 2.55 -2.53
C PRO A 184 5.27 1.41 -1.64
N GLU A 185 4.45 0.89 -0.71
CA GLU A 185 4.77 -0.27 0.13
C GLU A 185 4.97 -1.56 -0.67
N LEU A 186 4.28 -1.73 -1.79
CA LEU A 186 4.48 -2.87 -2.70
C LEU A 186 5.64 -2.64 -3.67
N ALA A 187 5.98 -1.38 -3.95
CA ALA A 187 7.11 -1.02 -4.81
C ALA A 187 8.46 -1.15 -4.09
N LEU A 188 8.48 -0.88 -2.77
CA LEU A 188 9.70 -0.79 -1.98
C LEU A 188 10.59 -2.05 -2.06
N PRO A 189 10.10 -3.29 -1.82
CA PRO A 189 10.97 -4.47 -1.85
C PRO A 189 11.59 -4.72 -3.24
N VAL A 190 10.88 -4.35 -4.30
CA VAL A 190 11.37 -4.49 -5.68
C VAL A 190 12.44 -3.45 -5.99
N ALA A 191 12.26 -2.20 -5.52
CA ALA A 191 13.26 -1.15 -5.67
C ALA A 191 14.55 -1.46 -4.87
N GLU A 192 14.43 -2.01 -3.66
CA GLU A 192 15.57 -2.46 -2.85
C GLU A 192 16.35 -3.57 -3.56
N LEU A 193 15.66 -4.52 -4.20
CA LEU A 193 16.30 -5.57 -4.99
C LEU A 193 17.06 -5.01 -6.19
N ILE A 194 16.51 -4.02 -6.91
CA ILE A 194 17.21 -3.40 -8.05
C ILE A 194 18.51 -2.74 -7.58
N VAL A 195 18.48 -1.97 -6.49
CA VAL A 195 19.68 -1.32 -5.95
C VAL A 195 20.69 -2.34 -5.41
N HIS A 196 20.22 -3.43 -4.82
CA HIS A 196 21.09 -4.52 -4.36
C HIS A 196 21.82 -5.20 -5.54
N GLU A 197 21.13 -5.46 -6.64
CA GLU A 197 21.70 -6.10 -7.83
C GLU A 197 22.55 -5.13 -8.68
N HIS A 198 22.23 -3.83 -8.66
CA HIS A 198 22.89 -2.78 -9.44
C HIS A 198 23.28 -1.59 -8.55
N PRO A 199 24.28 -1.76 -7.65
CA PRO A 199 24.64 -0.72 -6.67
C PRO A 199 25.13 0.59 -7.30
N ASP A 200 25.64 0.54 -8.53
CA ASP A 200 26.15 1.70 -9.27
C ASP A 200 25.06 2.42 -10.09
N ASP A 201 23.81 1.94 -10.09
CA ASP A 201 22.71 2.60 -10.78
C ASP A 201 22.15 3.77 -9.94
N ALA A 202 22.65 4.98 -10.24
CA ALA A 202 22.24 6.21 -9.58
C ALA A 202 20.72 6.50 -9.70
N GLU A 203 20.08 6.09 -10.80
CA GLU A 203 18.64 6.31 -10.98
C GLU A 203 17.83 5.36 -10.10
N ALA A 204 18.24 4.09 -9.99
CA ALA A 204 17.62 3.13 -9.07
C ALA A 204 17.73 3.61 -7.61
N ALA A 205 18.89 4.11 -7.21
CA ALA A 205 19.11 4.68 -5.87
C ALA A 205 18.19 5.88 -5.61
N ARG A 206 18.05 6.78 -6.59
CA ARG A 206 17.15 7.95 -6.49
C ARG A 206 15.68 7.55 -6.33
N VAL A 207 15.22 6.56 -7.10
CA VAL A 207 13.85 6.02 -7.00
C VAL A 207 13.60 5.39 -5.62
N LEU A 208 14.55 4.62 -5.10
CA LEU A 208 14.46 4.02 -3.77
C LEU A 208 14.36 5.08 -2.67
N GLU A 209 15.18 6.12 -2.72
CA GLU A 209 15.12 7.21 -1.73
C GLU A 209 13.83 8.03 -1.85
N ALA A 210 13.31 8.25 -3.06
CA ALA A 210 12.00 8.89 -3.24
C ALA A 210 10.87 8.06 -2.62
N LEU A 211 10.84 6.74 -2.85
CA LEU A 211 9.87 5.84 -2.23
C LEU A 211 9.95 5.87 -0.69
N ARG A 212 11.17 5.81 -0.15
CA ARG A 212 11.38 5.90 1.30
C ARG A 212 10.96 7.25 1.86
N ALA A 213 11.23 8.35 1.17
CA ALA A 213 10.78 9.68 1.56
C ALA A 213 9.25 9.79 1.53
N GLU A 214 8.59 9.25 0.51
CA GLU A 214 7.13 9.21 0.43
C GLU A 214 6.52 8.41 1.60
N LEU A 215 7.05 7.21 1.87
CA LEU A 215 6.61 6.40 3.00
C LEU A 215 6.86 7.12 4.33
N ARG A 216 8.03 7.74 4.52
CA ARG A 216 8.32 8.56 5.71
C ARG A 216 7.41 9.78 5.82
N ALA A 217 6.99 10.39 4.71
CA ALA A 217 6.06 11.51 4.73
C ALA A 217 4.64 11.06 5.10
N ARG A 218 4.18 9.92 4.54
CA ARG A 218 2.90 9.29 4.92
C ARG A 218 2.88 8.93 6.40
N HIS A 219 3.97 8.37 6.91
CA HIS A 219 4.06 7.92 8.31
C HIS A 219 4.65 8.96 9.28
N GLY A 220 5.18 10.08 8.80
CA GLY A 220 5.87 11.07 9.64
C GLY A 220 4.91 11.90 10.50
N ALA A 221 3.65 11.99 10.07
CA ALA A 221 2.56 12.53 10.86
C ALA A 221 1.74 11.42 11.55
N GLU A 222 1.65 10.21 11.00
CA GLU A 222 0.89 9.12 11.58
C GLU A 222 1.62 8.53 12.80
N LEU A 223 1.01 8.66 13.97
CA LEU A 223 1.54 8.17 15.24
C LEU A 223 1.11 6.73 15.50
N LEU A 224 -0.09 6.36 15.03
CA LEU A 224 -0.71 5.05 15.21
C LEU A 224 -1.85 4.87 14.19
N ARG A 225 -2.05 3.63 13.72
CA ARG A 225 -3.20 3.22 12.92
C ARG A 225 -3.65 1.82 13.32
N HIS A 226 -4.93 1.70 13.67
CA HIS A 226 -5.57 0.42 13.94
C HIS A 226 -6.86 0.27 13.17
N ARG A 227 -7.11 -0.93 12.68
CA ARG A 227 -8.43 -1.27 12.13
C ARG A 227 -9.39 -1.53 13.27
N VAL A 228 -10.61 -1.01 13.18
CA VAL A 228 -11.68 -1.33 14.13
C VAL A 228 -11.94 -2.85 14.08
N PRO A 229 -11.78 -3.60 15.18
CA PRO A 229 -11.86 -5.06 15.19
C PRO A 229 -13.31 -5.55 15.23
N LEU A 230 -14.14 -5.11 14.29
CA LEU A 230 -15.55 -5.50 14.16
C LEU A 230 -15.78 -6.25 12.84
N PRO A 231 -16.39 -7.46 12.87
CA PRO A 231 -16.64 -8.25 11.66
C PRO A 231 -17.42 -7.47 10.60
N GLY A 232 -16.92 -7.49 9.36
CA GLY A 232 -17.57 -6.83 8.21
C GLY A 232 -17.38 -5.31 8.15
N GLN A 233 -16.73 -4.70 9.15
CA GLN A 233 -16.47 -3.26 9.17
C GLN A 233 -15.05 -2.95 8.70
N ARG A 234 -14.90 -1.83 7.99
CA ARG A 234 -13.62 -1.38 7.41
C ARG A 234 -13.26 0.04 7.84
N ALA A 235 -13.64 0.41 9.07
CA ALA A 235 -13.26 1.68 9.64
C ALA A 235 -11.85 1.56 10.26
N ASP A 236 -11.01 2.55 10.02
CA ASP A 236 -9.70 2.67 10.65
C ASP A 236 -9.71 3.82 11.68
N VAL A 237 -8.94 3.67 12.76
CA VAL A 237 -8.66 4.72 13.74
C VAL A 237 -7.20 5.11 13.58
N VAL A 238 -6.96 6.39 13.37
CA VAL A 238 -5.64 6.94 13.07
C VAL A 238 -5.35 8.09 14.02
N LEU A 239 -4.21 8.05 14.70
CA LEU A 239 -3.70 9.17 15.46
C LEU A 239 -2.63 9.87 14.64
N VAL A 240 -2.76 11.18 14.46
CA VAL A 240 -1.81 11.97 13.67
C VAL A 240 -1.31 13.17 14.44
N ARG A 241 -0.02 13.49 14.27
CA ARG A 241 0.58 14.76 14.64
C ARG A 241 0.28 15.79 13.55
N GLY A 242 -0.40 16.87 13.88
CA GLY A 242 -0.68 17.94 12.90
C GLY A 242 -1.69 18.97 13.36
N ASP A 243 -2.20 19.74 12.41
CA ASP A 243 -3.26 20.73 12.61
C ASP A 243 -4.61 20.18 12.09
N LEU A 244 -5.66 20.38 12.89
CA LEU A 244 -7.01 19.90 12.57
C LEU A 244 -7.55 20.52 11.27
N PHE A 245 -7.25 21.80 11.00
CA PHE A 245 -7.78 22.51 9.85
C PHE A 245 -7.10 22.12 8.52
N GLU A 246 -5.90 21.53 8.59
CA GLU A 246 -5.15 21.00 7.44
C GLU A 246 -5.69 19.65 6.94
N GLN A 247 -6.59 19.00 7.69
CA GLN A 247 -7.23 17.73 7.30
C GLN A 247 -8.34 17.95 6.26
N ALA A 248 -7.95 18.38 5.05
CA ALA A 248 -8.88 18.83 4.01
C ALA A 248 -9.80 17.71 3.47
N ASP A 249 -9.37 16.45 3.56
CA ASP A 249 -10.12 15.26 3.17
C ASP A 249 -11.19 14.84 4.21
N CYS A 250 -11.12 15.38 5.43
CA CYS A 250 -12.00 15.03 6.53
C CYS A 250 -13.16 16.02 6.72
N ASN A 251 -14.28 15.52 7.25
CA ASN A 251 -15.16 16.33 8.08
C ASN A 251 -14.46 16.66 9.39
N LEU A 252 -14.75 17.81 9.98
CA LEU A 252 -14.10 18.25 11.22
C LEU A 252 -15.08 18.22 12.38
N VAL A 253 -14.60 17.84 13.56
CA VAL A 253 -15.31 18.01 14.82
C VAL A 253 -14.69 19.17 15.57
N ILE A 254 -15.50 20.14 15.95
CA ILE A 254 -15.07 21.31 16.73
C ILE A 254 -15.90 21.35 18.00
N GLY A 255 -15.22 21.31 19.14
CA GLY A 255 -15.88 21.40 20.44
C GLY A 255 -16.39 22.82 20.72
N PHE A 256 -17.60 22.94 21.28
CA PHE A 256 -18.21 24.18 21.74
C PHE A 256 -18.67 24.04 23.20
N SER A 257 -19.00 25.18 23.82
CA SER A 257 -19.83 25.21 25.01
C SER A 257 -21.31 25.12 24.67
N ASP A 258 -22.13 24.86 25.68
CA ASP A 258 -23.60 24.82 25.64
C ASP A 258 -24.27 26.11 25.12
N THR A 259 -23.54 27.21 25.02
CA THR A 259 -24.02 28.49 24.47
C THR A 259 -23.58 28.75 23.01
N PHE A 260 -22.68 27.92 22.47
CA PHE A 260 -22.11 28.08 21.12
C PHE A 260 -21.53 29.49 20.87
N ASP A 261 -20.84 30.03 21.86
CA ASP A 261 -20.18 31.34 21.77
C ASP A 261 -19.02 31.33 20.74
N THR A 262 -18.84 32.47 20.06
CA THR A 262 -17.82 32.69 19.01
C THR A 262 -17.15 34.06 19.14
N GLU A 263 -17.51 34.85 20.15
CA GLU A 263 -17.03 36.22 20.35
C GLU A 263 -15.64 36.22 20.99
N THR A 264 -14.69 36.88 20.33
CA THR A 264 -13.27 36.89 20.71
C THR A 264 -12.75 38.28 21.09
N ALA A 265 -13.65 39.26 21.23
CA ALA A 265 -13.31 40.57 21.78
C ALA A 265 -12.61 40.43 23.15
N GLU A 266 -11.41 41.00 23.24
CA GLU A 266 -10.56 41.01 24.45
C GLU A 266 -10.28 39.64 25.08
N ASP A 267 -10.48 38.54 24.33
CA ASP A 267 -10.36 37.16 24.82
C ASP A 267 -11.21 36.85 26.07
N LEU A 268 -12.31 37.59 26.26
CA LEU A 268 -13.16 37.49 27.46
C LEU A 268 -14.09 36.28 27.45
N VAL A 269 -14.72 35.98 26.30
CA VAL A 269 -15.70 34.89 26.16
C VAL A 269 -15.08 33.68 25.47
N ILE A 270 -14.43 33.90 24.32
CA ILE A 270 -13.69 32.88 23.57
C ILE A 270 -12.30 33.41 23.29
N SER A 271 -11.27 32.60 23.54
CA SER A 271 -9.88 32.93 23.22
C SER A 271 -9.63 32.88 21.71
N ARG A 272 -8.80 33.78 21.18
CA ARG A 272 -8.29 33.78 19.80
C ARG A 272 -7.50 32.53 19.43
N GLU A 273 -6.91 31.85 20.40
CA GLU A 273 -6.18 30.59 20.18
C GLU A 273 -7.13 29.38 20.09
N SER A 274 -8.40 29.56 20.45
CA SER A 274 -9.38 28.49 20.46
C SER A 274 -9.70 27.97 19.05
N LEU A 275 -10.13 26.70 18.97
CA LEU A 275 -10.57 26.11 17.71
C LEU A 275 -11.79 26.85 17.12
N GLN A 276 -12.62 27.49 17.93
CA GLN A 276 -13.75 28.29 17.45
C GLN A 276 -13.26 29.55 16.71
N SER A 277 -12.23 30.23 17.24
CA SER A 277 -11.62 31.38 16.55
C SER A 277 -10.91 30.94 15.28
N GLN A 278 -10.11 29.86 15.35
CA GLN A 278 -9.43 29.32 14.18
C GLN A 278 -10.40 28.84 13.10
N LEU A 279 -11.56 28.30 13.48
CA LEU A 279 -12.64 27.96 12.56
C LEU A 279 -13.13 29.20 11.79
N VAL A 280 -13.38 30.31 12.49
CA VAL A 280 -13.80 31.57 11.87
C VAL A 280 -12.72 32.09 10.90
N ASP A 281 -11.46 32.10 11.34
CA ASP A 281 -10.37 32.67 10.55
C ASP A 281 -10.07 31.82 9.32
N ARG A 282 -9.90 30.50 9.50
CA ARG A 282 -9.43 29.61 8.44
C ARG A 282 -10.54 29.14 7.50
N LEU A 283 -11.76 28.91 8.00
CA LEU A 283 -12.85 28.33 7.21
C LEU A 283 -13.98 29.32 6.89
N PHE A 284 -13.99 30.48 7.54
CA PHE A 284 -14.94 31.56 7.24
C PHE A 284 -14.23 32.86 6.84
N ALA A 285 -12.92 32.84 6.61
CA ALA A 285 -12.12 34.00 6.20
C ALA A 285 -12.34 35.22 7.13
N GLY A 286 -12.36 34.99 8.45
CA GLY A 286 -12.60 36.00 9.47
C GLY A 286 -14.07 36.45 9.61
N ARG A 287 -15.00 35.93 8.78
CA ARG A 287 -16.41 36.36 8.77
C ARG A 287 -17.23 35.64 9.84
N ARG A 288 -17.02 35.99 11.11
CA ARG A 288 -17.72 35.43 12.28
C ARG A 288 -19.24 35.36 12.13
N ARG A 289 -19.87 36.43 11.60
CA ARG A 289 -21.32 36.50 11.41
C ARG A 289 -21.88 35.36 10.57
N VAL A 290 -21.12 34.90 9.57
CA VAL A 290 -21.55 33.78 8.70
C VAL A 290 -21.60 32.48 9.49
N LEU A 291 -20.60 32.20 10.32
CA LEU A 291 -20.62 31.06 11.23
C LEU A 291 -21.80 31.16 12.21
N ASP A 292 -22.00 32.35 12.79
CA ASP A 292 -23.08 32.58 13.76
C ASP A 292 -24.47 32.33 13.17
N ASP A 293 -24.71 32.77 11.94
CA ASP A 293 -25.97 32.56 11.26
C ASP A 293 -26.21 31.07 10.96
N ARG A 294 -25.16 30.34 10.55
CA ARG A 294 -25.24 28.88 10.33
C ARG A 294 -25.48 28.11 11.62
N LEU A 295 -24.79 28.46 12.70
CA LEU A 295 -25.02 27.88 14.03
C LEU A 295 -26.46 28.15 14.49
N ARG A 296 -26.93 29.41 14.40
CA ARG A 296 -28.30 29.77 14.75
C ARG A 296 -29.32 28.99 13.93
N ALA A 297 -29.10 28.82 12.63
CA ALA A 297 -29.99 28.04 11.77
C ALA A 297 -30.08 26.57 12.23
N GLY A 298 -28.94 25.93 12.51
CA GLY A 298 -28.91 24.54 12.98
C GLY A 298 -29.51 24.35 14.37
N LEU A 299 -29.44 25.37 15.23
CA LEU A 299 -30.00 25.34 16.58
C LEU A 299 -31.52 25.59 16.63
N ARG A 300 -32.18 26.03 15.54
CA ARG A 300 -33.62 26.35 15.52
C ARG A 300 -34.52 25.19 15.94
N ALA A 301 -34.13 23.96 15.59
CA ALA A 301 -34.89 22.76 15.91
C ALA A 301 -34.54 22.17 17.30
N VAL A 302 -33.53 22.71 17.98
CA VAL A 302 -33.07 22.22 19.28
C VAL A 302 -33.79 22.97 20.39
N LYS A 303 -34.43 22.24 21.29
CA LYS A 303 -35.06 22.82 22.49
C LYS A 303 -33.98 23.40 23.40
N ALA A 304 -34.06 24.70 23.69
CA ALA A 304 -33.16 25.34 24.64
C ALA A 304 -33.33 24.72 26.04
N ALA A 305 -32.21 24.50 26.73
CA ALA A 305 -32.17 24.04 28.12
C ALA A 305 -32.52 25.18 29.10
N GLY A 306 -32.25 26.43 28.71
CA GLY A 306 -32.54 27.61 29.51
C GLY A 306 -32.07 28.89 28.83
N THR A 307 -32.36 30.04 29.42
CA THR A 307 -31.82 31.34 28.98
C THR A 307 -31.43 32.17 30.19
N GLU A 308 -30.16 32.59 30.24
CA GLU A 308 -29.63 33.45 31.30
C GLU A 308 -30.18 34.88 31.19
N SER A 309 -30.37 35.53 32.33
CA SER A 309 -30.69 36.96 32.33
C SER A 309 -29.47 37.81 31.93
N VAL A 310 -29.72 39.02 31.42
CA VAL A 310 -28.65 40.00 31.10
C VAL A 310 -27.79 40.31 32.33
N ARG A 311 -28.40 40.37 33.51
CA ARG A 311 -27.71 40.65 34.76
C ARG A 311 -26.81 39.49 35.21
N ALA A 312 -27.25 38.25 35.01
CA ALA A 312 -26.51 37.06 35.42
C ALA A 312 -25.36 36.73 34.45
N LYS A 313 -25.57 36.96 33.15
CA LYS A 313 -24.57 36.74 32.09
C LYS A 313 -24.46 38.00 31.22
N PRO A 314 -23.63 38.99 31.62
CA PRO A 314 -23.50 40.24 30.88
C PRO A 314 -22.85 40.03 29.50
N LEU A 315 -21.90 39.09 29.41
CA LEU A 315 -21.11 38.82 28.20
C LEU A 315 -21.43 37.45 27.56
N GLY A 316 -21.30 37.37 26.24
CA GLY A 316 -21.60 36.18 25.43
C GLY A 316 -23.09 35.86 25.28
N ARG A 317 -23.38 34.72 24.66
CA ARG A 317 -24.74 34.23 24.37
C ARG A 317 -25.42 33.71 25.63
N ARG A 318 -26.73 33.95 25.75
CA ARG A 318 -27.50 33.64 26.97
C ARG A 318 -28.38 32.42 26.85
N VAL A 319 -28.76 32.04 25.62
CA VAL A 319 -29.51 30.81 25.38
C VAL A 319 -28.57 29.63 25.53
N ARG A 320 -28.95 28.68 26.37
CA ARG A 320 -28.21 27.44 26.63
C ARG A 320 -28.90 26.28 25.93
N TYR A 321 -28.11 25.38 25.37
CA TYR A 321 -28.56 24.14 24.77
C TYR A 321 -28.06 22.95 25.60
N PRO A 322 -28.71 21.78 25.55
CA PRO A 322 -28.23 20.61 26.26
C PRO A 322 -26.78 20.25 25.86
N VAL A 323 -25.96 19.82 26.82
CA VAL A 323 -24.66 19.19 26.54
C VAL A 323 -24.90 17.97 25.64
N GLY A 324 -24.01 17.81 24.66
CA GLY A 324 -24.11 16.85 23.57
C GLY A 324 -24.90 17.32 22.35
N THR A 325 -25.43 18.55 22.35
CA THR A 325 -26.00 19.14 21.13
C THR A 325 -24.91 19.24 20.04
N THR A 326 -25.18 18.70 18.85
CA THR A 326 -24.26 18.77 17.70
C THR A 326 -24.92 19.50 16.54
N VAL A 327 -24.33 20.61 16.11
CA VAL A 327 -24.78 21.40 14.95
C VAL A 327 -23.89 21.09 13.75
N VAL A 328 -24.50 20.71 12.64
CA VAL A 328 -23.78 20.41 11.40
C VAL A 328 -23.69 21.66 10.54
N VAL A 329 -22.47 22.12 10.28
CA VAL A 329 -22.18 23.31 9.47
C VAL A 329 -21.48 22.89 8.18
N PRO A 330 -22.13 22.97 7.01
CA PRO A 330 -21.48 22.72 5.73
C PRO A 330 -20.43 23.80 5.44
N VAL A 331 -19.23 23.39 5.00
CA VAL A 331 -18.15 24.30 4.57
C VAL A 331 -17.32 23.60 3.49
N ASP A 332 -17.10 24.24 2.34
CA ASP A 332 -16.17 23.83 1.28
C ASP A 332 -16.16 22.33 0.96
N GLY A 333 -17.35 21.76 0.73
CA GLY A 333 -17.49 20.34 0.36
C GLY A 333 -17.31 19.34 1.52
N ARG A 334 -17.07 19.80 2.75
CA ARG A 334 -17.06 19.00 3.99
C ARG A 334 -18.12 19.48 4.99
N ARG A 335 -18.18 18.84 6.15
CA ARG A 335 -19.00 19.22 7.30
C ARG A 335 -18.11 19.55 8.50
N VAL A 336 -18.51 20.57 9.23
CA VAL A 336 -18.02 20.85 10.58
C VAL A 336 -19.12 20.45 11.56
N PHE A 337 -18.84 19.48 12.42
CA PHE A 337 -19.69 19.07 13.53
C PHE A 337 -19.32 19.92 14.75
N ALA A 338 -20.10 20.96 15.00
CA ALA A 338 -19.97 21.82 16.16
C ALA A 338 -20.67 21.16 17.35
N THR A 339 -19.91 20.58 18.28
CA THR A 339 -20.44 19.74 19.37
C THR A 339 -20.29 20.42 20.72
N ALA A 340 -21.40 20.68 21.40
CA ALA A 340 -21.40 21.19 22.77
C ALA A 340 -20.95 20.09 23.74
N TYR A 341 -19.69 20.12 24.18
CA TYR A 341 -19.15 19.12 25.11
C TYR A 341 -18.93 19.69 26.51
N SER A 342 -19.07 21.00 26.70
CA SER A 342 -18.82 21.68 27.96
C SER A 342 -19.92 22.69 28.26
N ARG A 343 -20.02 23.10 29.52
CA ARG A 343 -20.88 24.22 29.96
C ARG A 343 -20.03 25.47 30.15
N LEU A 344 -20.44 26.59 29.55
CA LEU A 344 -19.84 27.89 29.84
C LEU A 344 -20.50 28.52 31.07
N GLY A 345 -19.77 28.63 32.18
CA GLY A 345 -20.26 29.28 33.39
C GLY A 345 -20.58 30.77 33.17
N ASN A 346 -21.37 31.35 34.07
CA ASN A 346 -21.62 32.81 34.04
C ASN A 346 -20.36 33.61 34.39
N ASP A 347 -19.34 32.94 34.97
CA ASP A 347 -17.97 33.42 35.16
C ASP A 347 -17.09 33.30 33.90
N LEU A 348 -17.68 32.91 32.76
CA LEU A 348 -17.02 32.71 31.47
C LEU A 348 -15.98 31.59 31.46
N VAL A 349 -16.00 30.70 32.46
CA VAL A 349 -15.12 29.53 32.50
C VAL A 349 -15.88 28.30 32.00
N ALA A 350 -15.36 27.68 30.94
CA ALA A 350 -15.87 26.43 30.40
C ALA A 350 -15.48 25.26 31.31
N ARG A 351 -16.44 24.36 31.57
CA ARG A 351 -16.27 23.17 32.42
C ARG A 351 -16.92 21.96 31.77
N SER A 352 -16.25 20.82 31.85
CA SER A 352 -16.73 19.51 31.43
C SER A 352 -16.15 18.44 32.34
N ASN A 353 -16.79 17.28 32.39
CA ASN A 353 -16.30 16.07 33.06
C ASN A 353 -16.34 14.89 32.07
N HIS A 354 -15.90 13.71 32.50
CA HIS A 354 -16.00 12.47 31.74
C HIS A 354 -17.41 12.23 31.18
N ALA A 355 -18.46 12.30 32.00
CA ALA A 355 -19.83 11.94 31.60
C ALA A 355 -20.39 12.89 30.53
N ASP A 356 -20.14 14.19 30.67
CA ASP A 356 -20.49 15.22 29.69
C ASP A 356 -19.79 14.96 28.35
N LEU A 357 -18.49 14.63 28.39
CA LEU A 357 -17.70 14.32 27.20
C LEU A 357 -18.23 13.05 26.52
N ARG A 358 -18.47 11.97 27.28
CA ARG A 358 -19.02 10.71 26.75
C ARG A 358 -20.38 10.92 26.08
N LEU A 359 -21.30 11.61 26.75
CA LEU A 359 -22.61 11.97 26.19
C LEU A 359 -22.47 12.77 24.89
N SER A 360 -21.52 13.71 24.86
CA SER A 360 -21.29 14.54 23.67
C SER A 360 -20.74 13.75 22.49
N LEU A 361 -19.85 12.78 22.73
CA LEU A 361 -19.31 11.89 21.73
C LEU A 361 -20.40 10.95 21.17
N ASP A 362 -21.23 10.37 22.04
CA ASP A 362 -22.33 9.50 21.62
C ASP A 362 -23.32 10.22 20.69
N ASN A 363 -23.68 11.47 21.00
CA ASN A 363 -24.54 12.29 20.15
C ASN A 363 -23.84 12.77 18.88
N LEU A 364 -22.55 13.09 18.96
CA LEU A 364 -21.72 13.43 17.81
C LEU A 364 -21.72 12.29 16.79
N TRP A 365 -21.46 11.05 17.21
CA TRP A 365 -21.39 9.92 16.30
C TRP A 365 -22.73 9.60 15.66
N ALA A 366 -23.84 9.74 16.39
CA ALA A 366 -25.17 9.65 15.81
C ALA A 366 -25.39 10.72 14.71
N SER A 367 -24.89 11.95 14.92
CA SER A 367 -24.95 13.01 13.91
C SER A 367 -24.05 12.71 12.70
N VAL A 368 -22.84 12.18 12.91
CA VAL A 368 -21.92 11.76 11.85
C VAL A 368 -22.54 10.65 11.01
N ALA A 369 -23.23 9.68 11.60
CA ALA A 369 -23.90 8.59 10.88
C ALA A 369 -24.93 9.11 9.87
N VAL A 370 -25.59 10.25 10.16
CA VAL A 370 -26.63 10.83 9.31
C VAL A 370 -26.05 11.82 8.31
N TYR A 371 -25.12 12.67 8.73
CA TYR A 371 -24.67 13.84 7.95
C TYR A 371 -23.22 13.77 7.47
N GLY A 372 -22.48 12.73 7.85
CA GLY A 372 -21.04 12.59 7.60
C GLY A 372 -20.64 12.28 6.16
N LEU A 373 -21.59 11.98 5.27
CA LEU A 373 -21.33 11.66 3.86
C LEU A 373 -20.32 10.51 3.66
N PHE A 374 -20.17 9.65 4.66
CA PHE A 374 -19.17 8.58 4.70
C PHE A 374 -17.75 9.07 4.36
N LYS A 375 -17.41 10.31 4.71
CA LYS A 375 -16.05 10.86 4.64
C LYS A 375 -15.31 10.61 5.96
N PRO A 376 -13.97 10.50 5.94
CA PRO A 376 -13.15 10.53 7.14
C PRO A 376 -13.57 11.67 8.09
N VAL A 377 -13.46 11.43 9.39
CA VAL A 377 -13.81 12.42 10.42
C VAL A 377 -12.58 12.71 11.26
N ALA A 378 -12.14 13.97 11.29
CA ALA A 378 -11.04 14.44 12.10
C ALA A 378 -11.56 15.10 13.38
N VAL A 379 -11.01 14.69 14.52
CA VAL A 379 -11.36 15.18 15.86
C VAL A 379 -10.08 15.61 16.57
N PRO A 380 -10.05 16.81 17.18
CA PRO A 380 -8.93 17.18 18.04
C PRO A 380 -8.99 16.40 19.35
N LEU A 381 -7.99 16.55 20.21
CA LEU A 381 -8.06 16.03 21.57
C LEU A 381 -9.06 16.86 22.43
N ILE A 382 -10.36 16.67 22.22
CA ILE A 382 -11.41 17.45 22.91
C ILE A 382 -11.30 17.23 24.42
N GLY A 383 -11.34 18.32 25.19
CA GLY A 383 -11.24 18.29 26.65
C GLY A 383 -9.86 18.59 27.23
N SER A 384 -8.79 18.48 26.44
CA SER A 384 -7.39 18.62 26.90
C SER A 384 -6.90 20.07 27.12
N GLY A 385 -7.74 21.06 26.76
CA GLY A 385 -7.43 22.49 26.74
C GLY A 385 -8.38 23.34 27.59
N LEU A 386 -8.96 24.37 26.99
CA LEU A 386 -9.68 25.45 27.69
C LEU A 386 -10.93 25.02 28.48
N ALA A 387 -11.52 23.86 28.18
CA ALA A 387 -12.68 23.32 28.88
C ALA A 387 -12.36 22.57 30.18
N ARG A 388 -11.06 22.42 30.51
CA ARG A 388 -10.55 21.90 31.80
C ARG A 388 -11.24 20.61 32.24
N VAL A 389 -11.25 19.59 31.39
CA VAL A 389 -11.52 18.22 31.87
C VAL A 389 -10.30 17.80 32.69
N THR A 390 -10.41 17.85 34.01
CA THR A 390 -9.27 17.64 34.93
C THR A 390 -9.20 16.22 35.49
N ASP A 391 -10.26 15.44 35.31
CA ASP A 391 -10.42 14.07 35.77
C ASP A 391 -9.78 13.03 34.84
N LEU A 392 -9.38 13.43 33.62
CA LEU A 392 -8.74 12.56 32.63
C LEU A 392 -7.45 13.18 32.10
N ASP A 393 -6.41 12.37 31.94
CA ASP A 393 -5.22 12.77 31.19
C ASP A 393 -5.46 12.72 29.66
N ARG A 394 -4.50 13.24 28.89
CA ARG A 394 -4.59 13.32 27.43
C ARG A 394 -4.71 11.96 26.75
N GLY A 395 -4.02 10.94 27.25
CA GLY A 395 -4.09 9.58 26.72
C GLY A 395 -5.45 8.94 27.00
N GLN A 396 -5.99 9.15 28.19
CA GLN A 396 -7.33 8.72 28.59
C GLN A 396 -8.42 9.42 27.76
N LEU A 397 -8.26 10.72 27.46
CA LEU A 397 -9.16 11.43 26.54
C LEU A 397 -9.14 10.81 25.12
N ALA A 398 -7.96 10.50 24.59
CA ALA A 398 -7.84 9.82 23.30
C ALA A 398 -8.55 8.46 23.34
N ALA A 399 -8.30 7.66 24.38
CA ALA A 399 -8.93 6.36 24.56
C ALA A 399 -10.46 6.46 24.65
N LEU A 400 -11.01 7.45 25.37
CA LEU A 400 -12.44 7.70 25.46
C LEU A 400 -13.08 8.05 24.09
N ILE A 401 -12.39 8.85 23.28
CA ILE A 401 -12.82 9.15 21.90
C ILE A 401 -12.86 7.86 21.08
N VAL A 402 -11.81 7.04 21.14
CA VAL A 402 -11.74 5.74 20.45
C VAL A 402 -12.87 4.81 20.91
N ASP A 403 -13.12 4.72 22.22
CA ASP A 403 -14.16 3.86 22.78
C ASP A 403 -15.56 4.23 22.32
N SER A 404 -15.90 5.51 22.46
CA SER A 404 -17.19 6.00 22.00
C SER A 404 -17.39 5.78 20.50
N PHE A 405 -16.31 5.91 19.71
CA PHE A 405 -16.34 5.67 18.27
C PHE A 405 -16.57 4.19 17.93
N ILE A 406 -15.85 3.27 18.59
CA ILE A 406 -16.02 1.83 18.38
C ILE A 406 -17.43 1.38 18.78
N ASP A 407 -17.96 1.91 19.90
CA ASP A 407 -19.34 1.67 20.32
C ASP A 407 -20.36 2.22 19.30
N ALA A 408 -20.08 3.36 18.68
CA ALA A 408 -20.91 3.92 17.63
C ALA A 408 -20.83 3.10 16.33
N CYS A 409 -19.64 2.59 15.98
CA CYS A 409 -19.43 1.69 14.86
C CYS A 409 -20.25 0.39 14.99
N ARG A 410 -20.43 -0.14 16.21
CA ARG A 410 -21.36 -1.27 16.46
C ARG A 410 -22.82 -0.93 16.17
N ARG A 411 -23.24 0.31 16.46
CA ARG A 411 -24.61 0.81 16.24
C ARG A 411 -24.86 1.25 14.79
N HIS A 412 -23.82 1.71 14.11
CA HIS A 412 -23.87 2.34 12.79
C HIS A 412 -22.80 1.74 11.88
N PRO A 413 -23.10 0.65 11.14
CA PRO A 413 -22.12 -0.07 10.32
C PRO A 413 -21.39 0.79 9.26
N ALA A 414 -22.04 1.84 8.76
CA ALA A 414 -21.50 2.78 7.77
C ALA A 414 -21.30 4.20 8.34
N LEU A 415 -20.67 4.31 9.51
CA LEU A 415 -20.42 5.60 10.19
C LEU A 415 -19.43 6.49 9.43
N THR A 416 -18.20 6.00 9.22
CA THR A 416 -17.10 6.67 8.51
C THR A 416 -16.06 5.61 8.12
N PRO A 417 -15.32 5.79 7.01
CA PRO A 417 -14.18 4.94 6.69
C PRO A 417 -12.97 5.14 7.62
N GLU A 418 -12.85 6.32 8.26
CA GLU A 418 -11.72 6.64 9.13
C GLU A 418 -12.12 7.64 10.23
N LEU A 419 -11.71 7.37 11.47
CA LEU A 419 -11.61 8.36 12.55
C LEU A 419 -10.15 8.80 12.66
N ARG A 420 -9.90 10.10 12.52
CA ARG A 420 -8.57 10.69 12.68
C ARG A 420 -8.52 11.57 13.93
N ILE A 421 -7.75 11.16 14.94
CA ILE A 421 -7.51 11.98 16.12
C ILE A 421 -6.25 12.82 15.87
N VAL A 422 -6.43 14.14 15.78
CA VAL A 422 -5.36 15.08 15.45
C VAL A 422 -4.79 15.67 16.73
N ILE A 423 -3.51 15.42 16.98
CA ILE A 423 -2.77 15.90 18.15
C ILE A 423 -1.81 17.00 17.68
N LEU A 424 -1.94 18.19 18.29
CA LEU A 424 -1.03 19.29 17.98
C LEU A 424 0.41 18.91 18.38
N PRO A 425 1.44 19.32 17.61
CA PRO A 425 2.84 19.02 17.92
C PRO A 425 3.26 19.34 19.35
N GLN A 426 2.75 20.46 19.89
CA GLN A 426 3.04 20.91 21.26
C GLN A 426 2.34 20.07 22.35
N GLU A 427 1.24 19.40 22.02
CA GLU A 427 0.49 18.53 22.94
C GLU A 427 1.03 17.10 22.91
N LEU A 428 1.58 16.66 21.78
CA LEU A 428 2.11 15.31 21.61
C LEU A 428 3.18 14.96 22.65
N ALA A 429 4.10 15.88 22.93
CA ALA A 429 5.14 15.67 23.94
C ALA A 429 4.60 15.42 25.37
N ARG A 430 3.32 15.72 25.61
CA ARG A 430 2.63 15.57 26.91
C ARG A 430 1.48 14.55 26.85
N THR A 431 1.43 13.74 25.80
CA THR A 431 0.36 12.77 25.58
C THR A 431 0.94 11.37 25.52
N ASP A 432 0.66 10.56 26.54
CA ASP A 432 0.96 9.13 26.52
C ASP A 432 -0.05 8.42 25.61
N LEU A 433 0.43 7.74 24.56
CA LEU A 433 -0.40 7.01 23.61
C LEU A 433 -0.64 5.55 24.04
N THR A 434 0.07 5.08 25.07
CA THR A 434 -0.07 3.72 25.60
C THR A 434 -1.51 3.33 25.94
N PRO A 435 -2.36 4.22 26.51
CA PRO A 435 -3.77 3.88 26.76
C PRO A 435 -4.56 3.53 25.49
N VAL A 436 -4.24 4.17 24.36
CA VAL A 436 -4.89 3.90 23.08
C VAL A 436 -4.43 2.56 22.51
N GLU A 437 -3.13 2.27 22.58
CA GLU A 437 -2.57 0.99 22.09
C GLU A 437 -3.14 -0.19 22.87
N LYS A 438 -3.07 -0.14 24.21
CA LYS A 438 -3.65 -1.15 25.11
C LYS A 438 -5.12 -1.38 24.81
N ARG A 439 -5.86 -0.32 24.45
CA ARG A 439 -7.27 -0.46 24.16
C ARG A 439 -7.54 -1.31 22.92
N PHE A 440 -6.73 -1.16 21.87
CA PHE A 440 -6.82 -2.03 20.70
C PHE A 440 -6.40 -3.46 21.01
N GLU A 441 -5.37 -3.66 21.84
CA GLU A 441 -4.98 -4.99 22.32
C GLU A 441 -6.14 -5.68 23.07
N ASP A 442 -6.77 -5.00 24.03
CA ASP A 442 -7.89 -5.51 24.82
C ASP A 442 -9.09 -5.88 23.94
N LEU A 443 -9.40 -5.07 22.93
CA LEU A 443 -10.50 -5.30 22.00
C LEU A 443 -10.25 -6.51 21.08
N VAL A 444 -9.00 -6.75 20.68
CA VAL A 444 -8.61 -7.97 19.93
C VAL A 444 -8.72 -9.20 20.81
N LEU A 445 -8.41 -9.08 22.11
CA LEU A 445 -8.49 -10.17 23.09
C LEU A 445 -9.92 -10.40 23.63
N GLY A 446 -10.88 -9.52 23.31
CA GLY A 446 -12.28 -9.62 23.77
C GLY A 446 -12.49 -9.20 25.22
N LEU A 447 -11.59 -8.40 25.80
CA LEU A 447 -11.67 -7.91 27.17
C LEU A 447 -12.58 -6.66 27.27
N PRO A 448 -13.40 -6.52 28.34
CA PRO A 448 -14.21 -5.32 28.54
C PRO A 448 -13.35 -4.09 28.83
N ALA A 449 -13.90 -2.89 28.63
CA ALA A 449 -13.24 -1.65 29.07
C ALA A 449 -13.04 -1.66 30.59
N ALA A 450 -11.87 -1.23 31.07
CA ALA A 450 -11.69 -0.95 32.49
C ALA A 450 -12.38 0.39 32.81
N ASP A 451 -13.32 0.37 33.76
CA ASP A 451 -14.14 1.52 34.20
C ASP A 451 -13.32 2.65 34.84
#